data_AF-A0ABD5FL11-F1
#
_entry.id   AF-A0ABD5FL11-F1
#
_cell.length_a   1.000
_cell.length_b   1.000
_cell.length_c   1.000
_cell.angle_alpha   90.00
_cell.angle_beta   90.00
_cell.angle_gamma   90.00
#
_symmetry.space_group_name_H-M   'P 1'
#
loop_
_entity.id
_entity.type
_entity.pdbx_description
1 polymer ?
#
loop_
_entity_poly.entity_id
_entity_poly.type
_entity_poly.pdbx_seq_one_letter_code
_entity_poly.pdbx_strand_id
1 'polypeptide(L)'
;MGPPFPQQATLRLEVETSTATSGRFKLYNHSDQRVIYDNYFAVDVFEGDEWRELLFKEDVVFQDIGLYASAHSQTTLLINWSEYFGTLSKGTYRLIKEVTIEEEGPQTLMIEFMIE
;
A
#
# COMPACT_ATOMS: atom_id res chain seq x y z
N MET A 1 -16.00 -29.98 -13.97
CA MET A 1 -15.95 -28.62 -13.42
C MET A 1 -14.64 -28.52 -12.66
N GLY A 2 -13.71 -27.68 -13.12
CA GLY A 2 -12.49 -27.40 -12.36
C GLY A 2 -12.84 -26.64 -11.08
N PRO A 3 -11.94 -26.59 -10.09
CA PRO A 3 -12.15 -25.74 -8.93
C PRO A 3 -12.36 -24.29 -9.41
N PRO A 4 -13.23 -23.50 -8.76
CA PRO A 4 -13.28 -22.07 -9.01
C PRO A 4 -11.87 -21.53 -8.81
N PHE A 5 -11.37 -20.76 -9.78
CA PHE A 5 -10.18 -19.95 -9.57
C PHE A 5 -10.37 -19.17 -8.27
N PRO A 6 -9.34 -19.04 -7.40
CA PRO A 6 -9.45 -18.17 -6.25
C PRO A 6 -9.94 -16.82 -6.76
N GLN A 7 -11.03 -16.28 -6.20
CA GLN A 7 -11.51 -14.94 -6.54
C GLN A 7 -10.29 -14.01 -6.48
N GLN A 8 -9.76 -13.62 -7.63
CA GLN A 8 -8.70 -12.63 -7.66
C GLN A 8 -9.33 -11.37 -7.08
N ALA A 9 -8.76 -10.87 -5.98
CA ALA A 9 -9.17 -9.59 -5.46
C ALA A 9 -9.07 -8.56 -6.59
N THR A 10 -10.15 -7.81 -6.79
CA THR A 10 -10.29 -6.79 -7.84
C THR A 10 -9.11 -5.81 -7.82
N LEU A 11 -8.65 -5.48 -6.62
CA LEU A 11 -7.44 -4.68 -6.38
C LEU A 11 -6.44 -5.48 -5.55
N ARG A 12 -5.15 -5.29 -5.82
CA ARG A 12 -4.08 -5.96 -5.06
C ARG A 12 -2.85 -5.07 -4.93
N LEU A 13 -2.21 -5.12 -3.77
CA LEU A 13 -0.84 -4.61 -3.59
C LEU A 13 0.18 -5.76 -3.67
N GLU A 14 1.32 -5.48 -4.27
CA GLU A 14 2.48 -6.38 -4.27
C GLU A 14 3.74 -5.59 -3.89
N VAL A 15 4.65 -6.24 -3.16
CA VAL A 15 5.96 -5.70 -2.85
C VAL A 15 6.90 -6.02 -4.00
N GLU A 16 7.45 -5.00 -4.67
CA GLU A 16 8.54 -5.22 -5.63
C GLU A 16 9.89 -5.22 -4.92
N THR A 17 10.14 -4.20 -4.09
CA THR A 17 11.37 -4.09 -3.31
C THR A 17 11.08 -3.40 -1.99
N SER A 18 11.71 -3.86 -0.92
CA SER A 18 11.71 -3.16 0.36
C SER A 18 13.13 -3.06 0.91
N THR A 19 13.49 -1.86 1.35
CA THR A 19 14.79 -1.52 1.93
C THR A 19 14.57 -0.67 3.17
N ALA A 20 15.58 -0.53 4.01
CA ALA A 20 15.48 0.27 5.24
C ALA A 20 15.09 1.75 4.98
N THR A 21 15.34 2.29 3.78
CA THR A 21 15.08 3.71 3.45
C THR A 21 13.97 3.93 2.43
N SER A 22 13.52 2.89 1.72
CA SER A 22 12.45 3.01 0.73
C SER A 22 11.71 1.71 0.46
N GLY A 23 10.47 1.83 0.01
CA GLY A 23 9.65 0.73 -0.48
C GLY A 23 9.09 1.03 -1.87
N ARG A 24 8.99 -0.02 -2.67
CA ARG A 24 8.39 0.03 -4.01
C ARG A 24 7.33 -1.05 -4.09
N PHE A 25 6.10 -0.61 -4.35
CA PHE A 25 4.91 -1.46 -4.38
C PHE A 25 4.19 -1.31 -5.70
N LYS A 26 3.46 -2.35 -6.10
CA LYS A 26 2.57 -2.34 -7.26
C LYS A 26 1.13 -2.39 -6.81
N LEU A 27 0.37 -1.37 -7.19
CA LEU A 27 -1.08 -1.40 -7.16
C LEU A 27 -1.58 -1.97 -8.47
N TYR A 28 -2.17 -3.16 -8.40
CA TYR A 28 -2.88 -3.79 -9.52
C TYR A 28 -4.35 -3.43 -9.44
N ASN A 29 -4.88 -2.88 -10.52
CA ASN A 29 -6.30 -2.71 -10.74
C ASN A 29 -6.75 -3.70 -11.81
N HIS A 30 -7.37 -4.81 -11.39
CA HIS A 30 -7.97 -5.80 -12.29
C HIS A 30 -9.46 -5.55 -12.54
N SER A 31 -10.00 -4.45 -12.02
CA SER A 31 -11.38 -4.05 -12.26
C SER A 31 -11.57 -3.45 -13.65
N ASP A 32 -12.84 -3.39 -14.07
CA ASP A 32 -13.27 -2.63 -15.25
C ASP A 32 -13.41 -1.12 -14.97
N GLN A 33 -13.09 -0.66 -13.76
CA GLN A 33 -13.30 0.71 -13.29
C GLN A 33 -11.98 1.42 -13.02
N ARG A 34 -12.01 2.76 -13.01
CA ARG A 34 -10.87 3.51 -12.49
C ARG A 34 -10.87 3.45 -10.96
N VAL A 35 -9.67 3.46 -10.40
CA VAL A 35 -9.45 3.54 -8.96
C VAL A 35 -8.84 4.89 -8.65
N ILE A 36 -9.42 5.57 -7.67
CA ILE A 36 -8.91 6.83 -7.12
C ILE A 36 -8.06 6.49 -5.89
N TYR A 37 -6.87 7.08 -5.80
CA TYR A 37 -6.00 6.96 -4.63
C TYR A 37 -5.23 8.27 -4.44
N ASP A 38 -4.66 8.51 -3.27
CA ASP A 38 -3.87 9.73 -2.99
C ASP A 38 -2.42 9.40 -2.64
N ASN A 39 -1.69 10.32 -2.02
CA ASN A 39 -0.33 10.05 -1.52
C ASN A 39 -0.29 9.60 -0.06
N TYR A 40 -1.43 9.57 0.64
CA TYR A 40 -1.50 9.16 2.03
C TYR A 40 -1.34 7.64 2.16
N PHE A 41 -0.78 7.18 3.26
CA PHE A 41 -0.67 5.76 3.59
C PHE A 41 -0.50 5.63 5.10
N ALA A 42 -0.65 4.41 5.62
CA ALA A 42 -0.20 4.07 6.96
C ALA A 42 0.76 2.88 6.89
N VAL A 43 1.61 2.75 7.91
CA VAL A 43 2.50 1.61 8.06
C VAL A 43 2.36 1.10 9.48
N ASP A 44 2.17 -0.21 9.63
CA ASP A 44 2.30 -0.87 10.92
C ASP A 44 3.61 -1.64 11.00
N VAL A 45 4.16 -1.76 12.20
CA VAL A 45 5.24 -2.68 12.55
C VAL A 45 4.70 -3.82 13.42
N PHE A 46 5.17 -5.04 13.18
CA PHE A 46 4.82 -6.20 14.01
C PHE A 46 5.80 -6.33 15.17
N GLU A 47 5.34 -6.07 16.39
CA GLU A 47 6.15 -6.11 17.60
C GLU A 47 5.35 -6.70 18.77
N GLY A 48 5.95 -7.65 19.50
CA GLY A 48 5.30 -8.24 20.67
C GLY A 48 4.00 -8.99 20.35
N ASP A 49 3.98 -9.70 19.21
CA ASP A 49 2.84 -10.45 18.68
C ASP A 49 1.61 -9.60 18.26
N GLU A 50 1.79 -8.29 18.11
CA GLU A 50 0.74 -7.38 17.63
C GLU A 50 1.24 -6.38 16.59
N TRP A 51 0.31 -5.87 15.79
CA TRP A 51 0.56 -4.78 14.85
C TRP A 51 0.40 -3.45 15.57
N ARG A 52 1.41 -2.59 15.46
CA ARG A 52 1.40 -1.22 16.00
C ARG A 52 1.64 -0.22 14.88
N GLU A 53 0.83 0.82 14.83
CA GLU A 53 0.99 1.90 13.85
C GLU A 53 2.32 2.62 14.07
N LEU A 54 3.09 2.76 12.99
CA LEU A 54 4.30 3.56 12.94
C LEU A 54 3.91 5.01 12.68
N LEU A 55 4.10 5.85 13.70
CA LEU A 55 3.79 7.27 13.59
C LEU A 55 4.79 7.99 12.68
N PHE A 56 4.28 8.89 11.84
CA PHE A 56 5.10 9.81 11.08
C PHE A 56 5.97 10.67 11.99
N LYS A 57 7.15 11.06 11.50
CA LYS A 57 7.95 12.11 12.14
C LYS A 57 7.17 13.44 12.15
N GLU A 58 7.58 14.35 13.01
CA GLU A 58 7.02 15.70 13.08
C GLU A 58 7.12 16.42 11.72
N ASP A 59 6.16 17.30 11.44
CA ASP A 59 6.08 18.14 10.24
C ASP A 59 5.96 17.40 8.89
N VAL A 60 5.56 16.12 8.90
CA VAL A 60 5.14 15.43 7.67
C VAL A 60 3.81 16.01 7.19
N VAL A 61 3.79 16.42 5.92
CA VAL A 61 2.59 16.93 5.24
C VAL A 61 2.36 16.13 3.97
N PHE A 62 1.11 15.72 3.78
CA PHE A 62 0.67 15.06 2.55
C PHE A 62 0.01 16.05 1.62
N GLN A 63 0.31 15.93 0.32
CA GLN A 63 -0.48 16.61 -0.70
C GLN A 63 -1.80 15.86 -0.87
N ASP A 64 -2.90 16.54 -0.57
CA ASP A 64 -4.25 16.03 -0.81
C ASP A 64 -4.62 16.19 -2.29
N ILE A 65 -4.15 15.22 -3.09
CA ILE A 65 -4.39 15.15 -4.53
C ILE A 65 -4.85 13.74 -4.88
N GLY A 66 -6.03 13.64 -5.48
CA GLY A 66 -6.53 12.40 -6.07
C GLY A 66 -5.78 12.06 -7.37
N LEU A 67 -5.24 10.85 -7.41
CA LEU A 67 -4.59 10.20 -8.54
C LEU A 67 -5.47 9.07 -9.06
N TYR A 68 -5.26 8.67 -10.31
CA TYR A 68 -6.04 7.61 -10.97
C TYR A 68 -5.16 6.42 -11.37
N ALA A 69 -5.58 5.22 -11.01
CA ALA A 69 -5.14 3.99 -11.62
C ALA A 69 -6.23 3.50 -12.58
N SER A 70 -5.93 3.43 -13.87
CA SER A 70 -6.87 2.99 -14.91
C SER A 70 -7.32 1.55 -14.68
N ALA A 71 -8.48 1.18 -15.23
CA ALA A 71 -8.91 -0.21 -15.34
C ALA A 71 -7.81 -1.09 -15.98
N HIS A 72 -7.69 -2.33 -15.53
CA HIS A 72 -6.71 -3.31 -16.04
C HIS A 72 -5.26 -2.81 -16.09
N SER A 73 -4.87 -1.98 -15.12
CA SER A 73 -3.55 -1.34 -15.09
C SER A 73 -2.73 -1.72 -13.86
N GLN A 74 -1.43 -1.43 -13.93
CA GLN A 74 -0.53 -1.49 -12.79
C GLN A 74 0.10 -0.12 -12.56
N THR A 75 0.05 0.33 -11.31
CA THR A 75 0.66 1.59 -10.88
C THR A 75 1.75 1.31 -9.87
N THR A 76 2.87 2.00 -9.99
CA THR A 76 3.96 1.89 -9.00
C THR A 76 3.76 2.93 -7.92
N LEU A 77 3.76 2.49 -6.66
CA LEU A 77 3.85 3.35 -5.49
C LEU A 77 5.29 3.30 -4.98
N LEU A 78 5.94 4.45 -4.95
CA LEU A 78 7.34 4.58 -4.52
C LEU A 78 7.35 5.46 -3.27
N ILE A 79 7.79 4.89 -2.16
CA ILE A 79 7.73 5.56 -0.85
C ILE A 79 9.14 5.64 -0.27
N ASN A 80 9.58 6.85 0.04
CA ASN A 80 10.86 7.11 0.68
C ASN A 80 10.67 7.17 2.21
N TRP A 81 10.94 6.08 2.92
CA TRP A 81 10.79 6.01 4.37
C TRP A 81 11.56 7.13 5.08
N SER A 82 12.69 7.57 4.53
CA SER A 82 13.49 8.66 5.10
C SER A 82 12.72 9.98 5.23
N GLU A 83 11.76 10.20 4.33
CA GLU A 83 10.89 11.39 4.34
C GLU A 83 9.78 11.30 5.39
N TYR A 84 9.41 10.10 5.85
CA TYR A 84 8.24 9.87 6.70
C TYR A 84 8.59 9.38 8.10
N PHE A 85 9.52 8.42 8.21
CA PHE A 85 9.90 7.73 9.44
C PHE A 85 11.41 7.77 9.70
N GLY A 86 12.23 8.17 8.72
CA GLY A 86 13.68 7.98 8.76
C GLY A 86 14.05 6.60 8.20
N THR A 87 14.95 5.91 8.89
CA THR A 87 15.37 4.55 8.49
C THR A 87 14.57 3.52 9.29
N LEU A 88 13.90 2.61 8.59
CA LEU A 88 13.22 1.47 9.22
C LEU A 88 14.24 0.45 9.73
N SER A 89 14.00 -0.09 10.92
CA SER A 89 14.82 -1.17 11.47
C SER A 89 14.48 -2.51 10.80
N LYS A 90 15.34 -3.52 10.99
CA LYS A 90 15.02 -4.89 10.59
C LYS A 90 13.72 -5.33 11.28
N GLY A 91 12.77 -5.87 10.52
CA GLY A 91 11.47 -6.25 11.07
C GLY A 91 10.44 -6.62 10.01
N THR A 92 9.24 -6.97 10.49
CA THR A 92 8.07 -7.22 9.63
C THR A 92 7.13 -6.03 9.76
N TYR A 93 6.68 -5.54 8.61
CA TYR A 93 5.86 -4.35 8.46
C TYR A 93 4.66 -4.64 7.58
N ARG A 94 3.65 -3.78 7.64
CA ARG A 94 2.49 -3.82 6.75
C ARG A 94 2.18 -2.43 6.23
N LEU A 95 2.17 -2.28 4.91
CA LEU A 95 1.68 -1.08 4.26
C LEU A 95 0.15 -1.15 4.19
N ILE A 96 -0.52 -0.07 4.58
CA ILE A 96 -1.96 0.12 4.48
C ILE A 96 -2.22 1.27 3.52
N LYS A 97 -3.08 1.02 2.53
CA LYS A 97 -3.45 2.01 1.52
C LYS A 97 -4.95 2.05 1.34
N GLU A 98 -5.53 3.24 1.49
CA GLU A 98 -6.91 3.49 1.10
C GLU A 98 -6.98 3.88 -0.37
N VAL A 99 -7.97 3.32 -1.04
CA VAL A 99 -8.29 3.59 -2.45
C VAL A 99 -9.81 3.63 -2.59
N THR A 100 -10.34 4.23 -3.65
CA THR A 100 -11.77 4.26 -3.93
C THR A 100 -12.02 3.75 -5.33
N ILE A 101 -12.84 2.72 -5.44
CA ILE A 101 -13.42 2.28 -6.71
C ILE A 101 -14.68 3.14 -6.93
N GLU A 102 -14.83 3.81 -8.06
CA GLU A 102 -15.88 4.84 -8.22
C GLU A 102 -17.30 4.37 -7.93
N GLU A 103 -17.67 3.16 -8.36
CA GLU A 103 -19.02 2.66 -8.17
C GLU A 103 -19.18 1.78 -6.92
N GLU A 104 -18.07 1.32 -6.33
CA GLU A 104 -18.10 0.43 -5.15
C GLU A 104 -17.76 1.16 -3.84
N GLY A 105 -17.09 2.31 -3.91
CA GLY A 105 -16.67 3.10 -2.75
C GLY A 105 -15.26 2.77 -2.23
N PRO A 106 -14.94 3.17 -0.99
CA PRO A 106 -13.60 3.04 -0.42
C PRO A 106 -13.24 1.57 -0.14
N GLN A 107 -11.98 1.24 -0.38
CA GLN A 107 -11.36 -0.05 -0.17
C GLN A 107 -10.04 0.16 0.59
N THR A 108 -9.74 -0.75 1.53
CA THR A 108 -8.46 -0.76 2.23
C THR A 108 -7.63 -1.93 1.72
N LEU A 109 -6.46 -1.62 1.18
CA LEU A 109 -5.48 -2.61 0.73
C LEU A 109 -4.36 -2.71 1.75
N MET A 110 -3.92 -3.94 2.02
CA MET A 110 -2.84 -4.21 2.95
C MET A 110 -1.85 -5.17 2.32
N ILE A 111 -0.56 -4.94 2.55
CA ILE A 111 0.49 -5.87 2.15
C ILE A 111 1.62 -5.89 3.18
N GLU A 112 2.04 -7.09 3.55
CA GLU A 112 3.15 -7.30 4.46
C GLU A 112 4.49 -7.28 3.72
N PHE A 113 5.53 -6.73 4.35
CA PHE A 113 6.89 -6.72 3.84
C PHE A 113 7.90 -6.83 4.97
N MET A 114 9.11 -7.29 4.64
CA MET A 114 10.21 -7.42 5.59
C MET A 114 11.34 -6.45 5.24
N ILE A 115 11.99 -5.91 6.26
CA ILE A 115 13.29 -5.24 6.18
C ILE A 115 14.31 -6.21 6.76
N GLU A 116 15.37 -6.52 6.00
CA GLU A 116 16.43 -7.47 6.38
C GLU A 116 17.63 -6.84 7.10
#